data_AF-A0A259KNL7-F1
#
_entry.id   AF-A0A259KNL7-F1
#
_cell.length_a   1.000
_cell.length_b   1.000
_cell.length_c   1.000
_cell.angle_alpha   90.00
_cell.angle_beta   90.00
_cell.angle_gamma   90.00
#
_symmetry.space_group_name_H-M   'P 1'
#
loop_
_entity.id
_entity.type
_entity.pdbx_description
1 polymer ?
#
loop_
_entity_poly.entity_id
_entity_poly.type
_entity_poly.pdbx_seq_one_letter_code
_entity_poly.pdbx_strand_id
1 'polypeptide(L)'
;MQLTNGAIKTAVQQPPMNPSAVDEYEGVDLETFDLSAFVMPVQSAANIAKASSKDVKNAEVEKIMSDCSELLKLSEQYEVDVVERGHKALYDLLASIYDMSLRIEQNQHRDKILEAIRTELKATRNMSVKANTPAAALMVKYVVRSDKPTISRYTKVLSVAQQENLAPADLPAYITRRGGVGQIQEVESIALAKKSGDKSSKERTALIRELFEVMGMSSKMDFQFDGNVVIHNEEKESSTEKTEASSFCVFVAHHVTDNKYKIISANDLGKSYEDTLVKYLGKAMPNDLTVLEHGVRNYKKKITMDPSQPESLRREMEKQLAAPMKYKKVEVIEAEAKEMDAKF
;
A
#
# COMPACT_ATOMS: atom_id res chain seq x y z
N MET A 1 48.35 4.43 -34.49
CA MET A 1 48.43 5.17 -33.21
C MET A 1 47.61 4.42 -32.19
N GLN A 2 48.29 3.81 -31.22
CA GLN A 2 47.69 3.18 -30.05
C GLN A 2 47.48 4.26 -28.99
N LEU A 3 46.27 4.32 -28.42
CA LEU A 3 46.03 5.02 -27.16
C LEU A 3 45.38 4.03 -26.21
N THR A 4 46.12 3.75 -25.15
CA THR A 4 45.83 2.86 -24.03
C THR A 4 44.86 3.54 -23.07
N ASN A 5 43.68 2.96 -22.86
CA ASN A 5 42.81 3.35 -21.75
C ASN A 5 43.09 2.44 -20.56
N GLY A 6 43.66 3.06 -19.52
CA GLY A 6 43.91 2.45 -18.22
C GLY A 6 42.61 2.03 -17.54
N ALA A 7 42.67 0.86 -16.91
CA ALA A 7 41.64 0.31 -16.07
C ALA A 7 41.47 1.15 -14.79
N ILE A 8 40.27 1.68 -14.57
CA ILE A 8 39.82 2.07 -13.23
C ILE A 8 38.80 1.01 -12.80
N LYS A 9 39.28 0.05 -12.01
CA LYS A 9 38.43 -0.82 -11.19
C LYS A 9 38.12 -0.05 -9.91
N THR A 10 36.97 0.60 -9.83
CA THR A 10 36.39 0.97 -8.53
C THR A 10 35.63 -0.24 -8.01
N ALA A 11 36.21 -0.87 -7.00
CA ALA A 11 35.58 -1.94 -6.24
C ALA A 11 34.27 -1.43 -5.63
N VAL A 12 33.19 -2.18 -5.86
CA VAL A 12 31.93 -2.03 -5.14
C VAL A 12 32.22 -2.34 -3.68
N GLN A 13 32.21 -1.32 -2.84
CA GLN A 13 32.29 -1.47 -1.39
C GLN A 13 30.99 -2.14 -0.95
N GLN A 14 31.08 -3.36 -0.44
CA GLN A 14 29.96 -4.02 0.22
C GLN A 14 29.51 -3.13 1.39
N PRO A 15 28.19 -3.02 1.67
CA PRO A 15 27.72 -2.32 2.85
C PRO A 15 28.39 -2.96 4.08
N PRO A 16 28.90 -2.17 5.03
CA PRO A 16 29.56 -2.73 6.19
C PRO A 16 28.58 -3.63 6.94
N MET A 17 28.94 -4.91 7.02
CA MET A 17 28.43 -5.82 8.04
C MET A 17 28.65 -5.15 9.40
N ASN A 18 27.63 -5.23 10.27
CA ASN A 18 27.58 -4.72 11.65
C ASN A 18 28.92 -4.22 12.21
N PRO A 19 29.01 -2.98 12.72
CA PRO A 19 30.22 -2.53 13.37
C PRO A 19 30.61 -3.55 14.43
N SER A 20 31.87 -3.96 14.40
CA SER A 20 32.40 -4.83 15.44
C SER A 20 32.24 -4.11 16.78
N ALA A 21 31.94 -4.85 17.84
CA ALA A 21 31.62 -4.30 19.16
C ALA A 21 32.71 -3.38 19.77
N VAL A 22 33.84 -3.16 19.10
CA VAL A 22 34.95 -2.30 19.56
C VAL A 22 34.75 -0.84 19.15
N ASP A 23 34.05 -0.55 18.06
CA ASP A 23 33.87 0.82 17.54
C ASP A 23 32.76 1.62 18.24
N GLU A 24 31.87 0.97 19.00
CA GLU A 24 30.78 1.65 19.74
C GLU A 24 31.25 2.33 21.04
N TYR A 25 32.48 2.05 21.49
CA TYR A 25 33.02 2.53 22.79
C TYR A 25 34.00 3.70 22.66
N GLU A 26 34.36 4.12 21.43
CA GLU A 26 35.38 5.15 21.23
C GLU A 26 34.84 6.54 21.61
N GLY A 27 35.32 7.09 22.73
CA GLY A 27 34.92 8.41 23.23
C GLY A 27 33.68 8.44 24.13
N VAL A 28 33.11 7.27 24.45
CA VAL A 28 31.97 7.15 25.38
C VAL A 28 32.49 6.84 26.79
N ASP A 29 32.38 7.80 27.70
CA ASP A 29 32.63 7.55 29.12
C ASP A 29 31.47 6.71 29.71
N LEU A 30 31.73 5.43 29.89
CA LEU A 30 30.73 4.44 30.34
C LEU A 30 30.18 4.71 31.74
N GLU A 31 30.89 5.48 32.57
CA GLU A 31 30.43 5.82 33.93
C GLU A 31 29.43 7.01 33.93
N THR A 32 29.42 7.82 32.86
CA THR A 32 28.54 9.00 32.73
C THR A 32 27.54 8.92 31.57
N PHE A 33 27.69 7.92 30.69
CA PHE A 33 26.81 7.69 29.56
C PHE A 33 25.40 7.30 30.01
N ASP A 34 24.42 8.16 29.73
CA ASP A 34 23.02 7.97 30.10
C ASP A 34 22.12 7.86 28.86
N LEU A 35 21.48 6.70 28.69
CA LEU A 35 20.53 6.42 27.62
C LEU A 35 19.22 7.20 27.76
N SER A 36 18.93 7.78 28.93
CA SER A 36 17.72 8.59 29.16
C SER A 36 17.67 9.82 28.25
N ALA A 37 18.82 10.36 27.85
CA ALA A 37 18.94 11.50 26.95
C ALA A 37 18.38 11.23 25.54
N PHE A 38 18.38 9.98 25.08
CA PHE A 38 17.81 9.58 23.78
C PHE A 38 16.29 9.41 23.80
N VAL A 39 15.71 9.30 25.01
CA VAL A 39 14.27 9.12 25.22
C VAL A 39 13.57 10.48 25.41
N MET A 40 14.31 11.56 25.66
CA MET A 40 13.77 12.91 25.84
C MET A 40 13.96 13.76 24.57
N PRO A 41 12.93 14.51 24.12
CA PRO A 41 13.05 15.30 22.90
C PRO A 41 13.87 16.58 23.13
N VAL A 42 14.80 16.85 22.20
CA VAL A 42 15.61 18.08 22.14
C VAL A 42 14.70 19.26 21.77
N GLN A 43 14.69 20.31 22.59
CA GLN A 43 13.92 21.55 22.35
C GLN A 43 14.39 22.22 21.04
N SER A 44 13.58 22.13 19.98
CA SER A 44 13.90 22.74 18.68
C SER A 44 13.37 24.18 18.64
N ALA A 45 14.27 25.15 18.82
CA ALA A 45 14.01 26.55 18.54
C ALA A 45 14.20 26.83 17.04
N ALA A 46 13.12 27.00 16.28
CA ALA A 46 13.20 27.45 14.89
C ALA A 46 11.99 28.33 14.53
N ASN A 47 12.13 29.64 14.76
CA ASN A 47 11.33 30.67 14.13
C ASN A 47 12.18 31.94 14.04
N ILE A 48 12.68 32.30 12.86
CA ILE A 48 12.96 33.69 12.45
C ILE A 48 13.06 33.76 10.91
N ALA A 49 12.20 34.62 10.36
CA ALA A 49 12.30 35.43 9.15
C ALA A 49 12.26 34.76 7.75
N LYS A 50 11.14 34.98 7.04
CA LYS A 50 11.13 35.35 5.61
C LYS A 50 10.08 36.44 5.34
N ALA A 51 10.57 37.67 5.25
CA ALA A 51 10.03 38.80 4.50
C ALA A 51 11.25 39.40 3.76
N SER A 52 11.23 39.95 2.55
CA SER A 52 10.22 40.30 1.56
C SER A 52 11.01 40.73 0.30
N SER A 53 10.55 40.42 -0.91
CA SER A 53 10.82 41.25 -2.10
C SER A 53 9.88 40.91 -3.26
N LYS A 54 8.70 41.53 -3.24
CA LYS A 54 7.99 42.02 -4.44
C LYS A 54 8.74 43.31 -4.84
N ASP A 55 9.11 43.63 -6.08
CA ASP A 55 8.28 43.80 -7.27
C ASP A 55 9.19 43.94 -8.52
N VAL A 56 9.73 42.84 -9.06
CA VAL A 56 10.42 42.83 -10.38
C VAL A 56 9.94 41.68 -11.30
N LYS A 57 9.01 40.83 -10.83
CA LYS A 57 8.81 39.50 -11.41
C LYS A 57 7.71 39.34 -12.47
N ASN A 58 6.87 40.34 -12.76
CA ASN A 58 5.65 40.05 -13.54
C ASN A 58 5.89 39.65 -15.00
N ALA A 59 6.78 40.30 -15.74
CA ALA A 59 6.98 39.97 -17.17
C ALA A 59 7.74 38.65 -17.38
N GLU A 60 8.74 38.37 -16.55
CA GLU A 60 9.49 37.11 -16.60
C GLU A 60 8.65 35.94 -16.07
N VAL A 61 7.82 36.16 -15.05
CA VAL A 61 6.85 35.17 -14.59
C VAL A 61 5.79 34.90 -15.65
N GLU A 62 5.24 35.91 -16.32
CA GLU A 62 4.27 35.71 -17.41
C GLU A 62 4.87 34.92 -18.58
N LYS A 63 6.14 35.20 -18.94
CA LYS A 63 6.84 34.42 -19.97
C LYS A 63 7.06 32.97 -19.55
N ILE A 64 7.55 32.74 -18.33
CA ILE A 64 7.73 31.37 -17.79
C ILE A 64 6.39 30.64 -17.71
N MET A 65 5.31 31.31 -17.31
CA MET A 65 3.97 30.72 -17.27
C MET A 65 3.44 30.38 -18.67
N SER A 66 3.78 31.18 -19.69
CA SER A 66 3.50 30.87 -21.09
C SER A 66 4.27 29.63 -21.54
N ASP A 67 5.58 29.57 -21.29
CA ASP A 67 6.43 28.43 -21.63
C ASP A 67 5.95 27.14 -20.91
N CYS A 68 5.55 27.23 -19.64
CA CYS A 68 4.94 26.13 -18.90
C CYS A 68 3.60 25.67 -19.51
N SER A 69 2.79 26.60 -20.02
CA SER A 69 1.51 26.29 -20.66
C SER A 69 1.71 25.60 -22.02
N GLU A 70 2.74 25.96 -22.77
CA GLU A 70 3.11 25.27 -24.01
C GLU A 70 3.65 23.87 -23.74
N LEU A 71 4.48 23.70 -22.71
CA LEU A 71 4.93 22.38 -22.27
C LEU A 71 3.77 21.49 -21.79
N LEU A 72 2.76 22.06 -21.12
CA LEU A 72 1.55 21.32 -20.73
C LEU A 72 0.80 20.81 -21.95
N LYS A 73 0.57 21.66 -22.96
CA LYS A 73 -0.07 21.25 -24.23
C LYS A 73 0.72 20.16 -24.96
N LEU A 74 2.06 20.28 -24.97
CA LEU A 74 2.92 19.26 -25.55
C LEU A 74 2.80 17.93 -24.79
N SER A 75 2.69 17.97 -23.47
CA SER A 75 2.47 16.79 -22.64
C SER A 75 1.11 16.14 -22.90
N GLU A 76 0.03 16.93 -22.99
CA GLU A 76 -1.31 16.44 -23.33
C GLU A 76 -1.33 15.77 -24.72
N GLN A 77 -0.66 16.37 -25.69
CA GLN A 77 -0.54 15.80 -27.02
C GLN A 77 0.28 14.51 -27.03
N TYR A 78 1.41 14.47 -26.31
CA TYR A 78 2.23 13.26 -26.18
C TYR A 78 1.43 12.10 -25.55
N GLU A 79 0.62 12.38 -24.52
CA GLU A 79 -0.21 11.37 -23.88
C GLU A 79 -1.18 10.71 -24.87
N VAL A 80 -1.91 11.51 -25.64
CA VAL A 80 -2.89 11.00 -26.61
C VAL A 80 -2.23 10.36 -27.83
N ASP A 81 -1.26 11.05 -28.44
CA ASP A 81 -0.70 10.63 -29.73
C ASP A 81 0.29 9.45 -29.60
N VAL A 82 1.00 9.36 -28.47
CA VAL A 82 2.06 8.36 -28.27
C VAL A 82 1.69 7.34 -27.22
N VAL A 83 1.26 7.77 -26.03
CA VAL A 83 1.04 6.86 -24.89
C VAL A 83 -0.21 6.01 -25.10
N GLU A 84 -1.37 6.63 -25.31
CA GLU A 84 -2.64 5.91 -25.50
C GLU A 84 -2.62 5.03 -26.75
N ARG A 85 -2.14 5.56 -27.89
CA ARG A 85 -1.99 4.77 -29.12
C ARG A 85 -0.97 3.64 -28.96
N GLY A 86 0.13 3.89 -28.25
CA GLY A 86 1.14 2.88 -27.93
C GLY A 86 0.57 1.75 -27.07
N HIS A 87 -0.20 2.08 -26.03
CA HIS A 87 -0.90 1.10 -25.20
C HIS A 87 -1.89 0.27 -26.00
N LYS A 88 -2.71 0.90 -26.85
CA LYS A 88 -3.65 0.18 -27.72
C LYS A 88 -2.92 -0.82 -28.64
N ALA A 89 -1.89 -0.37 -29.35
CA ALA A 89 -1.11 -1.22 -30.23
C ALA A 89 -0.43 -2.37 -29.46
N LEU A 90 0.07 -2.11 -28.25
CA LEU A 90 0.63 -3.14 -27.38
C LEU A 90 -0.43 -4.18 -26.98
N TYR A 91 -1.63 -3.75 -26.60
CA TYR A 91 -2.68 -4.66 -26.14
C TYR A 91 -3.19 -5.54 -27.29
N ASP A 92 -3.32 -4.97 -28.49
CA ASP A 92 -3.66 -5.72 -29.70
C ASP A 92 -2.57 -6.73 -30.08
N LEU A 93 -1.29 -6.38 -29.89
CA LEU A 93 -0.17 -7.31 -30.08
C LEU A 93 -0.23 -8.46 -29.06
N LEU A 94 -0.50 -8.16 -27.78
CA LEU A 94 -0.64 -9.18 -26.74
C LEU A 94 -1.83 -10.11 -27.02
N ALA A 95 -2.95 -9.58 -27.53
CA ALA A 95 -4.10 -10.38 -27.96
C ALA A 95 -3.72 -11.33 -29.10
N SER A 96 -2.95 -10.85 -30.08
CA SER A 96 -2.49 -11.67 -31.21
C SER A 96 -1.51 -12.77 -30.77
N ILE A 97 -0.59 -12.45 -29.85
CA ILE A 97 0.32 -13.43 -29.23
C ILE A 97 -0.49 -14.49 -28.47
N TYR A 98 -1.53 -14.06 -27.76
CA TYR A 98 -2.38 -14.94 -26.98
C TYR A 98 -3.18 -15.90 -27.87
N ASP A 99 -3.85 -15.40 -28.91
CA ASP A 99 -4.56 -16.21 -29.90
C ASP A 99 -3.63 -17.25 -30.54
N MET A 100 -2.43 -16.84 -30.97
CA MET A 100 -1.45 -17.78 -31.53
C MET A 100 -1.04 -18.84 -30.51
N SER A 101 -0.85 -18.46 -29.25
CA SER A 101 -0.50 -19.42 -28.19
C SER A 101 -1.59 -20.46 -27.97
N LEU A 102 -2.87 -20.07 -28.01
CA LEU A 102 -4.00 -21.00 -27.90
C LEU A 102 -4.07 -21.93 -29.12
N ARG A 103 -3.87 -21.41 -30.33
CA ARG A 103 -3.82 -22.22 -31.56
C ARG A 103 -2.71 -23.26 -31.53
N ILE A 104 -1.53 -22.92 -31.01
CA ILE A 104 -0.41 -23.87 -30.84
C ILE A 104 -0.78 -24.95 -29.82
N GLU A 105 -1.37 -24.56 -28.69
CA GLU A 105 -1.79 -25.49 -27.63
C GLU A 105 -2.86 -26.49 -28.12
N GLN A 106 -3.76 -26.06 -29.01
CA GLN A 106 -4.82 -26.88 -29.61
C GLN A 106 -4.34 -27.71 -30.81
N ASN A 107 -3.10 -27.51 -31.30
CA ASN A 107 -2.60 -28.18 -32.49
C ASN A 107 -2.06 -29.59 -32.19
N GLN A 108 -2.33 -30.55 -33.07
CA GLN A 108 -1.83 -31.93 -32.96
C GLN A 108 -0.29 -32.04 -32.99
N HIS A 109 0.39 -31.04 -33.54
CA HIS A 109 1.85 -30.98 -33.64
C HIS A 109 2.47 -29.95 -32.69
N ARG A 110 1.78 -29.61 -31.61
CA ARG A 110 2.23 -28.65 -30.58
C ARG A 110 3.71 -28.78 -30.24
N ASP A 111 4.18 -29.98 -29.88
CA ASP A 111 5.55 -30.17 -29.41
C ASP A 111 6.60 -29.84 -30.49
N LYS A 112 6.33 -30.24 -31.74
CA LYS A 112 7.20 -29.93 -32.89
C LYS A 112 7.25 -28.43 -33.15
N ILE A 113 6.10 -27.74 -33.06
CA ILE A 113 6.02 -26.29 -33.25
C ILE A 113 6.82 -25.58 -32.15
N LEU A 114 6.63 -25.96 -30.89
CA LEU A 114 7.36 -25.36 -29.77
C LEU A 114 8.87 -25.63 -29.87
N GLU A 115 9.29 -26.80 -30.34
CA GLU A 115 10.70 -27.12 -30.58
C GLU A 115 11.31 -26.29 -31.71
N ALA A 116 10.58 -26.09 -32.81
CA ALA A 116 11.01 -25.22 -33.90
C ALA A 116 11.22 -23.78 -33.42
N ILE A 117 10.27 -23.23 -32.66
CA ILE A 117 10.39 -21.87 -32.09
C ILE A 117 11.60 -21.76 -31.14
N ARG A 118 11.85 -22.78 -30.31
CA ARG A 118 13.03 -22.79 -29.42
C ARG A 118 14.33 -22.81 -30.22
N THR A 119 14.38 -23.60 -31.28
CA THR A 119 15.56 -23.69 -32.16
C THR A 119 15.83 -22.35 -32.83
N GLU A 120 14.78 -21.70 -33.34
CA GLU A 120 14.89 -20.37 -33.95
C GLU A 120 15.31 -19.30 -32.94
N LEU A 121 14.76 -19.31 -31.72
CA LEU A 121 15.18 -18.41 -30.63
C LEU A 121 16.66 -18.58 -30.27
N LYS A 122 17.15 -19.82 -30.25
CA LYS A 122 18.57 -20.12 -30.00
C LYS A 122 19.44 -19.62 -31.16
N ALA A 123 19.04 -19.87 -32.41
CA ALA A 123 19.80 -19.47 -33.59
C ALA A 123 19.87 -17.95 -33.79
N THR A 124 18.73 -17.26 -33.62
CA THR A 124 18.62 -15.82 -33.91
C THR A 124 18.99 -14.93 -32.73
N ARG A 125 18.75 -15.38 -31.49
CA ARG A 125 18.89 -14.55 -30.28
C ARG A 125 19.81 -15.13 -29.22
N ASN A 126 20.45 -16.28 -29.50
CA ASN A 126 21.28 -17.01 -28.54
C ASN A 126 20.59 -17.24 -27.18
N MET A 127 19.25 -17.42 -27.21
CA MET A 127 18.45 -17.58 -26.00
C MET A 127 18.05 -19.05 -25.83
N SER A 128 18.54 -19.68 -24.77
CA SER A 128 18.13 -21.02 -24.39
C SER A 128 16.85 -20.98 -23.55
N VAL A 129 15.83 -21.75 -23.94
CA VAL A 129 14.55 -21.85 -23.23
C VAL A 129 14.29 -23.30 -22.85
N LYS A 130 13.82 -23.53 -21.61
CA LYS A 130 13.53 -24.88 -21.10
C LYS A 130 12.38 -25.53 -21.86
N ALA A 131 12.43 -26.85 -22.02
CA ALA A 131 11.42 -27.63 -22.75
C ALA A 131 10.01 -27.52 -22.13
N ASN A 132 9.90 -27.38 -20.81
CA ASN A 132 8.62 -27.26 -20.11
C ASN A 132 8.01 -25.84 -20.10
N THR A 133 8.56 -24.91 -20.89
CA THR A 133 8.05 -23.53 -20.95
C THR A 133 6.68 -23.52 -21.65
N PRO A 134 5.62 -22.94 -21.04
CA PRO A 134 4.29 -22.83 -21.66
C PRO A 134 4.31 -22.08 -23.00
N ALA A 135 3.38 -22.40 -23.91
CA ALA A 135 3.34 -21.77 -25.24
C ALA A 135 3.22 -20.23 -25.16
N ALA A 136 2.38 -19.71 -24.26
CA ALA A 136 2.23 -18.26 -24.06
C ALA A 136 3.56 -17.59 -23.67
N ALA A 137 4.32 -18.18 -22.74
CA ALA A 137 5.62 -17.66 -22.32
C ALA A 137 6.67 -17.74 -23.43
N LEU A 138 6.65 -18.80 -24.23
CA LEU A 138 7.55 -18.96 -25.37
C LEU A 138 7.23 -17.93 -26.48
N MET A 139 5.94 -17.73 -26.78
CA MET A 139 5.49 -16.77 -27.79
C MET A 139 5.79 -15.33 -27.41
N VAL A 140 5.61 -14.95 -26.13
CA VAL A 140 6.03 -13.62 -25.66
C VAL A 140 7.53 -13.42 -25.86
N LYS A 141 8.38 -14.40 -25.51
CA LYS A 141 9.84 -14.31 -25.75
C LYS A 141 10.20 -14.25 -27.24
N TYR A 142 9.42 -14.93 -28.08
CA TYR A 142 9.62 -14.94 -29.52
C TYR A 142 9.26 -13.59 -30.15
N VAL A 143 8.09 -13.04 -29.83
CA VAL A 143 7.60 -11.81 -30.48
C VAL A 143 8.18 -10.55 -29.83
N VAL A 144 8.20 -10.48 -28.49
CA VAL A 144 8.57 -9.28 -27.74
C VAL A 144 10.09 -9.20 -27.56
N ARG A 145 10.70 -8.15 -28.13
CA ARG A 145 12.13 -7.85 -28.00
C ARG A 145 12.36 -6.83 -26.88
N SER A 146 12.15 -7.25 -25.64
CA SER A 146 12.30 -6.40 -24.46
C SER A 146 13.14 -7.07 -23.37
N ASP A 147 13.37 -6.34 -22.30
CA ASP A 147 14.04 -6.82 -21.11
C ASP A 147 13.24 -7.93 -20.39
N LYS A 148 13.94 -8.71 -19.59
CA LYS A 148 13.39 -9.86 -18.85
C LYS A 148 12.19 -9.47 -17.95
N PRO A 149 12.21 -8.37 -17.17
CA PRO A 149 11.04 -7.89 -16.43
C PRO A 149 9.79 -7.67 -17.29
N THR A 150 9.93 -7.00 -18.44
CA THR A 150 8.81 -6.72 -19.34
C THR A 150 8.21 -8.00 -19.94
N ILE A 151 9.07 -8.92 -20.40
CA ILE A 151 8.64 -10.24 -20.87
C ILE A 151 7.88 -11.00 -19.76
N SER A 152 8.36 -10.93 -18.52
CA SER A 152 7.72 -11.57 -17.38
C SER A 152 6.32 -11.00 -17.11
N ARG A 153 6.15 -9.67 -17.17
CA ARG A 153 4.86 -9.00 -17.01
C ARG A 153 3.85 -9.45 -18.08
N TYR A 154 4.24 -9.43 -19.35
CA TYR A 154 3.35 -9.86 -20.43
C TYR A 154 3.00 -11.34 -20.34
N THR A 155 3.98 -12.19 -20.01
CA THR A 155 3.72 -13.62 -19.78
C THR A 155 2.69 -13.83 -18.66
N LYS A 156 2.77 -13.03 -17.59
CA LYS A 156 1.84 -13.09 -16.47
C LYS A 156 0.43 -12.69 -16.88
N VAL A 157 0.28 -11.60 -17.64
CA VAL A 157 -1.00 -11.14 -18.19
C VAL A 157 -1.67 -12.26 -19.00
N LEU A 158 -0.93 -12.89 -19.92
CA LEU A 158 -1.48 -13.99 -20.73
C LEU A 158 -1.84 -15.22 -19.89
N SER A 159 -1.05 -15.51 -18.85
CA SER A 159 -1.34 -16.62 -17.94
C SER A 159 -2.62 -16.37 -17.12
N VAL A 160 -2.85 -15.13 -16.68
CA VAL A 160 -4.09 -14.73 -15.99
C VAL A 160 -5.29 -14.82 -16.93
N ALA A 161 -5.15 -14.33 -18.17
CA ALA A 161 -6.20 -14.44 -19.19
C ALA A 161 -6.58 -15.90 -19.47
N GLN A 162 -5.60 -16.80 -19.52
CA GLN A 162 -5.84 -18.25 -19.65
C GLN A 162 -6.58 -18.84 -18.45
N GLN A 163 -6.20 -18.46 -17.23
CA GLN A 163 -6.86 -18.93 -16.01
C GLN A 163 -8.32 -18.47 -15.90
N GLU A 164 -8.62 -17.30 -16.46
CA GLU A 164 -9.99 -16.74 -16.52
C GLU A 164 -10.78 -17.18 -17.75
N ASN A 165 -10.21 -18.01 -18.62
CA ASN A 165 -10.80 -18.44 -19.89
C ASN A 165 -11.26 -17.27 -20.77
N LEU A 166 -10.48 -16.18 -20.81
CA LEU A 166 -10.79 -15.00 -21.59
C LEU A 166 -10.59 -15.27 -23.09
N ALA A 167 -11.48 -14.78 -23.94
CA ALA A 167 -11.27 -14.83 -25.38
C ALA A 167 -10.16 -13.85 -25.80
N PRO A 168 -9.32 -14.17 -26.80
CA PRO A 168 -8.25 -13.26 -27.24
C PRO A 168 -8.73 -11.88 -27.67
N ALA A 169 -9.92 -11.79 -28.29
CA ALA A 169 -10.52 -10.54 -28.72
C ALA A 169 -10.89 -9.61 -27.54
N ASP A 170 -11.17 -10.18 -26.37
CA ASP A 170 -11.56 -9.42 -25.18
C ASP A 170 -10.36 -8.96 -24.34
N LEU A 171 -9.15 -9.47 -24.65
CA LEU A 171 -7.93 -9.18 -23.89
C LEU A 171 -7.60 -7.68 -23.85
N PRO A 172 -7.67 -6.90 -24.95
CA PRO A 172 -7.35 -5.47 -24.89
C PRO A 172 -8.28 -4.68 -23.96
N ALA A 173 -9.60 -4.94 -24.05
CA ALA A 173 -10.59 -4.30 -23.20
C ALA A 173 -10.41 -4.70 -21.73
N TYR A 174 -10.10 -5.97 -21.48
CA TYR A 174 -9.78 -6.48 -20.16
C TYR A 174 -8.56 -5.79 -19.54
N ILE A 175 -7.47 -5.62 -20.30
CA ILE A 175 -6.25 -4.95 -19.82
C ILE A 175 -6.54 -3.50 -19.46
N THR A 176 -7.29 -2.77 -20.29
CA THR A 176 -7.69 -1.39 -20.01
C THR A 176 -8.54 -1.29 -18.74
N ARG A 177 -9.55 -2.16 -18.57
CA ARG A 177 -10.39 -2.20 -17.37
C ARG A 177 -9.58 -2.44 -16.09
N ARG A 178 -8.55 -3.28 -16.18
CA ARG A 178 -7.68 -3.63 -15.05
C ARG A 178 -6.63 -2.56 -14.71
N GLY A 179 -6.60 -1.43 -15.44
CA GLY A 179 -5.62 -0.36 -15.21
C GLY A 179 -4.25 -0.63 -15.84
N GLY A 180 -4.21 -1.46 -16.89
CA GLY A 180 -3.02 -1.76 -17.66
C GLY A 180 -2.26 -3.01 -17.23
N VAL A 181 -1.28 -3.40 -18.05
CA VAL A 181 -0.47 -4.63 -17.90
C VAL A 181 0.28 -4.72 -16.57
N GLY A 182 0.65 -3.59 -15.94
CA GLY A 182 1.35 -3.58 -14.65
C GLY A 182 0.49 -4.01 -13.47
N GLN A 183 -0.83 -3.87 -13.58
CA GLN A 183 -1.79 -4.15 -12.49
C GLN A 183 -2.32 -5.59 -12.51
N ILE A 184 -2.04 -6.34 -13.58
CA ILE A 184 -2.52 -7.71 -13.76
C ILE A 184 -1.47 -8.68 -13.20
N GLN A 185 -1.55 -8.93 -11.89
CA GLN A 185 -0.67 -9.88 -11.21
C GLN A 185 -1.34 -11.23 -10.93
N GLU A 186 -2.66 -11.24 -10.81
CA GLU A 186 -3.44 -12.42 -10.47
C GLU A 186 -4.87 -12.32 -11.00
N VAL A 187 -5.59 -13.44 -10.88
CA VAL A 187 -7.00 -13.56 -11.26
C VAL A 187 -7.84 -12.50 -10.56
N GLU A 188 -8.81 -11.92 -11.27
CA GLU A 188 -9.63 -10.81 -10.83
C GLU A 188 -10.34 -11.11 -9.51
N SER A 189 -10.91 -12.31 -9.37
CA SER A 189 -11.58 -12.73 -8.15
C SER A 189 -10.64 -12.74 -6.94
N ILE A 190 -9.40 -13.18 -7.12
CA ILE A 190 -8.38 -13.20 -6.05
C ILE A 190 -7.96 -11.79 -5.69
N ALA A 191 -7.69 -10.94 -6.69
CA ALA A 191 -7.33 -9.54 -6.48
C ALA A 191 -8.46 -8.78 -5.77
N LEU A 192 -9.73 -9.01 -6.17
CA LEU A 192 -10.91 -8.44 -5.53
C LEU A 192 -11.08 -8.94 -4.10
N ALA A 193 -10.86 -10.23 -3.84
CA ALA A 193 -10.92 -10.81 -2.50
C ALA A 193 -9.85 -10.21 -1.57
N LYS A 194 -8.61 -10.05 -2.03
CA LYS A 194 -7.56 -9.38 -1.25
C LYS A 194 -7.90 -7.92 -0.97
N LYS A 195 -8.31 -7.17 -1.99
CA LYS A 195 -8.71 -5.76 -1.82
C LYS A 195 -9.89 -5.61 -0.86
N SER A 196 -10.86 -6.52 -0.92
CA SER A 196 -11.99 -6.59 0.00
C SER A 196 -11.53 -6.92 1.43
N GLY A 197 -10.64 -7.91 1.58
CA GLY A 197 -10.04 -8.27 2.87
C GLY A 197 -9.24 -7.13 3.50
N ASP A 198 -8.42 -6.44 2.72
CA ASP A 198 -7.65 -5.27 3.18
C ASP A 198 -8.58 -4.13 3.60
N LYS A 199 -9.64 -3.88 2.84
CA LYS A 199 -10.66 -2.88 3.20
C LYS A 199 -11.35 -3.25 4.51
N SER A 200 -11.77 -4.50 4.65
CA SER A 200 -12.40 -5.02 5.88
C SER A 200 -11.47 -4.89 7.09
N SER A 201 -10.17 -5.20 6.93
CA SER A 201 -9.16 -5.05 7.98
C SER A 201 -8.98 -3.60 8.43
N LYS A 202 -8.95 -2.65 7.49
CA LYS A 202 -8.89 -1.21 7.79
C LYS A 202 -10.15 -0.73 8.50
N GLU A 203 -11.32 -1.14 8.02
CA GLU A 203 -12.62 -0.79 8.62
C GLU A 203 -12.77 -1.36 10.04
N ARG A 204 -12.29 -2.59 10.28
CA ARG A 204 -12.22 -3.19 11.62
C ARG A 204 -11.32 -2.38 12.54
N THR A 205 -10.12 -2.00 12.07
CA THR A 205 -9.17 -1.20 12.85
C THR A 205 -9.77 0.16 13.22
N ALA A 206 -10.50 0.80 12.29
CA ALA A 206 -11.18 2.05 12.54
C ALA A 206 -12.28 1.95 13.62
N LEU A 207 -13.10 0.89 13.60
CA LEU A 207 -14.12 0.66 14.64
C LEU A 207 -13.50 0.41 16.02
N ILE A 208 -12.37 -0.30 16.09
CA ILE A 208 -11.67 -0.54 17.36
C ILE A 208 -11.07 0.76 17.88
N ARG A 209 -10.48 1.59 17.01
CA ARG A 209 -9.98 2.92 17.37
C ARG A 209 -11.12 3.78 17.92
N GLU A 210 -12.24 3.85 17.21
CA GLU A 210 -13.42 4.60 17.65
C GLU A 210 -13.91 4.11 19.03
N LEU A 211 -13.89 2.80 19.29
CA LEU A 211 -14.21 2.27 20.61
C LEU A 211 -13.29 2.85 21.69
N PHE A 212 -11.99 2.83 21.47
CA PHE A 212 -11.00 3.35 22.44
C PHE A 212 -11.12 4.85 22.65
N GLU A 213 -11.39 5.63 21.59
CA GLU A 213 -11.64 7.07 21.70
C GLU A 213 -12.87 7.35 22.57
N VAL A 214 -13.99 6.66 22.31
CA VAL A 214 -15.22 6.82 23.08
C VAL A 214 -15.03 6.38 24.54
N MET A 215 -14.27 5.30 24.77
CA MET A 215 -13.87 4.87 26.11
C MET A 215 -13.08 5.98 26.82
N GLY A 216 -12.12 6.61 26.13
CA GLY A 216 -11.35 7.73 26.64
C GLY A 216 -12.23 8.93 27.02
N MET A 217 -13.19 9.30 26.16
CA MET A 217 -14.11 10.42 26.42
C MET A 217 -14.99 10.21 27.66
N SER A 218 -15.40 8.96 27.93
CA SER A 218 -16.22 8.62 29.10
C SER A 218 -15.43 8.31 30.37
N SER A 219 -14.10 8.23 30.26
CA SER A 219 -13.21 7.93 31.38
C SER A 219 -13.24 9.05 32.41
N LYS A 220 -13.25 8.69 33.68
CA LYS A 220 -13.13 9.60 34.83
C LYS A 220 -11.70 9.70 35.37
N MET A 221 -10.77 8.99 34.72
CA MET A 221 -9.37 8.92 35.10
C MET A 221 -8.60 9.88 34.20
N ASP A 222 -8.55 11.14 34.58
CA ASP A 222 -7.75 12.17 33.94
C ASP A 222 -6.44 12.39 34.72
N PHE A 223 -5.38 12.67 33.97
CA PHE A 223 -4.14 13.20 34.53
C PHE A 223 -3.53 14.18 33.54
N GLN A 224 -2.97 15.27 34.07
CA GLN A 224 -2.22 16.23 33.28
C GLN A 224 -0.78 15.75 33.17
N PHE A 225 -0.27 15.63 31.94
CA PHE A 225 1.14 15.37 31.69
C PHE A 225 1.80 16.66 31.20
N ASP A 226 2.68 17.21 32.04
CA ASP A 226 3.40 18.46 31.74
C ASP A 226 4.74 18.22 31.01
N GLY A 227 5.08 16.96 30.74
CA GLY A 227 6.27 16.60 29.99
C GLY A 227 6.09 16.74 28.48
N ASN A 228 7.19 16.61 27.74
CA ASN A 228 7.16 16.65 26.28
C ASN A 228 6.72 15.30 25.70
N VAL A 229 5.97 15.34 24.60
CA VAL A 229 5.62 14.16 23.80
C VAL A 229 6.67 13.97 22.72
N VAL A 230 7.28 12.78 22.68
CA VAL A 230 8.23 12.38 21.64
C VAL A 230 7.47 12.01 20.38
N ILE A 231 7.75 12.66 19.26
CA ILE A 231 7.09 12.41 17.98
C ILE A 231 7.98 11.51 17.13
N HIS A 232 7.46 10.35 16.74
CA HIS A 232 8.16 9.33 15.93
C HIS A 232 7.64 9.29 14.49
N ASN A 233 6.97 10.33 14.04
CA ASN A 233 6.45 10.41 12.67
C ASN A 233 7.60 10.35 11.65
N GLU A 234 7.47 9.47 10.66
CA GLU A 234 8.34 9.50 9.48
C GLU A 234 8.02 10.77 8.68
N GLU A 235 8.88 11.79 8.74
CA GLU A 235 8.81 12.91 7.81
C GLU A 235 9.10 12.39 6.39
N LYS A 236 8.05 12.15 5.61
CA LYS A 236 8.21 11.97 4.17
C LYS A 236 8.50 13.34 3.57
N GLU A 237 9.77 13.64 3.34
CA GLU A 237 10.26 14.88 2.69
C GLU A 237 9.63 15.19 1.31
N SER A 238 8.83 14.28 0.72
CA SER A 238 8.36 14.37 -0.66
C SER A 238 6.84 14.42 -0.88
N SER A 239 6.00 14.49 0.16
CA SER A 239 4.56 14.56 -0.03
C SER A 239 3.94 15.80 0.61
N THR A 240 3.22 16.58 -0.20
CA THR A 240 2.30 17.65 0.21
C THR A 240 1.11 17.14 1.05
N GLU A 241 1.09 15.84 1.38
CA GLU A 241 0.14 15.19 2.27
C GLU A 241 0.60 15.42 3.71
N LYS A 242 -0.20 16.15 4.49
CA LYS A 242 -0.03 16.26 5.95
C LYS A 242 0.06 14.84 6.51
N THR A 243 1.18 14.50 7.15
CA THR A 243 1.29 13.29 7.96
C THR A 243 0.10 13.25 8.91
N GLU A 244 -0.78 12.25 8.75
CA GLU A 244 -1.94 12.11 9.60
C GLU A 244 -1.46 11.82 11.02
N ALA A 245 -1.69 12.76 11.93
CA ALA A 245 -1.29 12.64 13.34
C ALA A 245 -1.95 11.42 13.99
N SER A 246 -1.23 10.79 14.92
CA SER A 246 -1.77 9.71 15.78
C SER A 246 -2.94 10.25 16.59
N SER A 247 -3.95 9.41 16.82
CA SER A 247 -5.12 9.73 17.66
C SER A 247 -4.86 9.42 19.14
N PHE A 248 -3.91 8.53 19.42
CA PHE A 248 -3.50 8.17 20.77
C PHE A 248 -2.06 8.60 21.08
N CYS A 249 -1.82 8.96 22.35
CA CYS A 249 -0.49 9.11 22.93
C CYS A 249 -0.16 7.86 23.75
N VAL A 250 1.02 7.27 23.52
CA VAL A 250 1.48 6.05 24.19
C VAL A 250 2.45 6.42 25.31
N PHE A 251 2.01 6.18 26.55
CA PHE A 251 2.85 6.32 27.73
C PHE A 251 3.60 5.02 28.01
N VAL A 252 4.93 5.11 28.09
CA VAL A 252 5.77 4.02 28.62
C VAL A 252 5.94 4.27 30.11
N ALA A 253 5.59 3.30 30.94
CA ALA A 253 5.70 3.42 32.39
C ALA A 253 6.38 2.20 33.01
N HIS A 254 7.25 2.45 33.98
CA HIS A 254 7.89 1.42 34.80
C HIS A 254 6.99 1.06 35.98
N HIS A 255 6.69 -0.23 36.12
CA HIS A 255 5.92 -0.74 37.25
C HIS A 255 6.81 -0.84 38.50
N VAL A 256 6.40 -0.18 39.59
CA VAL A 256 7.19 -0.12 40.83
C VAL A 256 6.70 -1.15 41.85
N THR A 257 5.48 -1.02 42.37
CA THR A 257 4.81 -1.93 43.34
C THR A 257 3.37 -1.46 43.61
N ASP A 258 2.45 -2.35 43.96
CA ASP A 258 1.06 -2.06 44.40
C ASP A 258 0.32 -1.01 43.56
N ASN A 259 0.27 -1.19 42.24
CA ASN A 259 -0.35 -0.28 41.26
C ASN A 259 0.30 1.12 41.15
N LYS A 260 1.54 1.29 41.60
CA LYS A 260 2.33 2.50 41.34
C LYS A 260 3.16 2.33 40.07
N TYR A 261 2.98 3.28 39.15
CA TYR A 261 3.71 3.36 37.89
C TYR A 261 4.50 4.68 37.84
N LYS A 262 5.72 4.62 37.32
CA LYS A 262 6.52 5.82 37.00
C LYS A 262 6.53 5.99 35.49
N ILE A 263 5.99 7.11 34.99
CA ILE A 263 6.02 7.43 33.57
C ILE A 263 7.47 7.70 33.16
N ILE A 264 7.92 7.03 32.10
CA ILE A 264 9.24 7.20 31.49
C ILE A 264 9.15 8.19 30.33
N SER A 265 8.18 8.00 29.43
CA SER A 265 8.00 8.86 28.26
C SER A 265 6.56 8.85 27.76
N ALA A 266 6.20 9.92 27.07
CA ALA A 266 4.97 10.04 26.29
C ALA A 266 5.36 10.07 24.80
N ASN A 267 4.70 9.26 23.98
CA ASN A 267 5.12 9.05 22.60
C ASN A 267 3.93 9.18 21.64
N ASP A 268 4.08 9.99 20.60
CA ASP A 268 3.30 9.91 19.39
C ASP A 268 4.05 8.99 18.41
N LEU A 269 3.55 7.77 18.23
CA LEU A 269 4.20 6.74 17.42
C LEU A 269 3.81 6.80 15.94
N GLY A 270 2.96 7.76 15.57
CA GLY A 270 2.40 7.87 14.22
C GLY A 270 1.33 6.83 13.89
N LYS A 271 0.55 7.11 12.85
CA LYS A 271 -0.66 6.35 12.48
C LYS A 271 -0.38 4.90 12.09
N SER A 272 0.74 4.62 11.43
CA SER A 272 1.11 3.26 10.99
C SER A 272 1.38 2.33 12.18
N TYR A 273 2.10 2.83 13.18
CA TYR A 273 2.34 2.09 14.41
C TYR A 273 1.05 1.96 15.24
N GLU A 274 0.27 3.05 15.34
CA GLU A 274 -1.01 3.04 16.02
C GLU A 274 -1.96 1.97 15.45
N ASP A 275 -2.08 1.86 14.13
CA ASP A 275 -2.86 0.80 13.48
C ASP A 275 -2.43 -0.60 13.95
N THR A 276 -1.12 -0.82 14.12
CA THR A 276 -0.57 -2.10 14.60
C THR A 276 -0.91 -2.33 16.07
N LEU A 277 -0.79 -1.31 16.90
CA LEU A 277 -1.14 -1.35 18.32
C LEU A 277 -2.65 -1.61 18.50
N VAL A 278 -3.50 -0.88 17.80
CA VAL A 278 -4.96 -1.04 17.81
C VAL A 278 -5.36 -2.46 17.38
N LYS A 279 -4.72 -3.00 16.32
CA LYS A 279 -4.92 -4.40 15.91
C LYS A 279 -4.51 -5.38 17.00
N TYR A 280 -3.39 -5.13 17.68
CA TYR A 280 -2.88 -5.98 18.74
C TYR A 280 -3.82 -6.01 19.94
N LEU A 281 -4.23 -4.83 20.43
CA LEU A 281 -5.17 -4.68 21.55
C LEU A 281 -6.55 -5.26 21.23
N GLY A 282 -6.98 -5.12 19.97
CA GLY A 282 -8.23 -5.65 19.48
C GLY A 282 -8.21 -7.12 19.08
N LYS A 283 -7.14 -7.90 19.35
CA LYS A 283 -7.06 -9.33 18.94
C LYS A 283 -8.21 -10.19 19.50
N ALA A 284 -8.68 -9.89 20.70
CA ALA A 284 -9.78 -10.61 21.34
C ALA A 284 -11.17 -10.12 20.87
N MET A 285 -11.25 -9.03 20.10
CA MET A 285 -12.51 -8.47 19.62
C MET A 285 -13.00 -9.19 18.35
N PRO A 286 -14.32 -9.25 18.11
CA PRO A 286 -14.89 -9.88 16.92
C PRO A 286 -14.29 -9.37 15.60
N ASN A 287 -14.22 -10.26 14.62
CA ASN A 287 -13.79 -9.92 13.26
C ASN A 287 -14.94 -9.40 12.39
N ASP A 288 -16.19 -9.71 12.76
CA ASP A 288 -17.38 -9.26 12.05
C ASP A 288 -17.61 -7.76 12.31
N LEU A 289 -17.60 -6.96 11.24
CA LEU A 289 -17.76 -5.50 11.30
C LEU A 289 -19.14 -5.08 11.83
N THR A 290 -20.18 -5.87 11.55
CA THR A 290 -21.54 -5.61 12.02
C THR A 290 -21.59 -5.77 13.52
N VAL A 291 -21.10 -6.90 14.05
CA VAL A 291 -21.07 -7.17 15.50
C VAL A 291 -20.23 -6.12 16.23
N LEU A 292 -19.08 -5.75 15.65
CA LEU A 292 -18.19 -4.76 16.23
C LEU A 292 -18.84 -3.36 16.27
N GLU A 293 -19.48 -2.92 15.18
CA GLU A 293 -20.21 -1.64 15.14
C GLU A 293 -21.36 -1.62 16.16
N HIS A 294 -22.11 -2.72 16.30
CA HIS A 294 -23.13 -2.82 17.34
C HIS A 294 -22.53 -2.69 18.75
N GLY A 295 -21.36 -3.28 18.98
CA GLY A 295 -20.60 -3.12 20.22
C GLY A 295 -20.27 -1.66 20.53
N VAL A 296 -19.69 -0.95 19.56
CA VAL A 296 -19.35 0.49 19.67
C VAL A 296 -20.61 1.31 19.96
N ARG A 297 -21.69 1.11 19.20
CA ARG A 297 -22.95 1.86 19.38
C ARG A 297 -23.61 1.56 20.72
N ASN A 298 -23.57 0.32 21.20
CA ASN A 298 -24.08 -0.03 22.52
C ASN A 298 -23.29 0.66 23.62
N TYR A 299 -21.97 0.81 23.45
CA TYR A 299 -21.16 1.59 24.38
C TYR A 299 -21.54 3.07 24.39
N LYS A 300 -21.73 3.69 23.21
CA LYS A 300 -22.27 5.06 23.10
C LYS A 300 -23.63 5.23 23.78
N LYS A 301 -24.54 4.27 23.60
CA LYS A 301 -25.86 4.27 24.27
C LYS A 301 -25.74 4.26 25.79
N LYS A 302 -24.79 3.47 26.33
CA LYS A 302 -24.53 3.44 27.78
C LYS A 302 -24.09 4.82 28.28
N ILE A 303 -23.23 5.52 27.54
CA ILE A 303 -22.79 6.89 27.89
C ILE A 303 -23.97 7.86 27.90
N THR A 304 -24.83 7.83 26.88
CA THR A 304 -26.04 8.66 26.82
C THR A 304 -26.96 8.45 28.03
N MET A 305 -27.10 7.20 28.47
CA MET A 305 -27.94 6.84 29.62
C MET A 305 -27.29 7.08 30.98
N ASP A 306 -25.99 7.36 31.04
CA ASP A 306 -25.25 7.56 32.30
C ASP A 306 -25.36 9.04 32.74
N PRO A 307 -26.18 9.35 33.77
CA PRO A 307 -26.38 10.72 34.23
C PRO A 307 -25.12 11.33 34.85
N SER A 308 -24.11 10.52 35.19
CA SER A 308 -22.84 11.00 35.75
C SER A 308 -21.89 11.57 34.68
N GLN A 309 -22.21 11.40 33.41
CA GLN A 309 -21.43 11.93 32.29
C GLN A 309 -21.85 13.36 31.93
N PRO A 310 -20.92 14.21 31.45
CA PRO A 310 -21.23 15.57 31.01
C PRO A 310 -22.37 15.60 29.99
N GLU A 311 -23.28 16.57 30.12
CA GLU A 311 -24.42 16.69 29.19
C GLU A 311 -23.97 16.93 27.74
N SER A 312 -22.87 17.67 27.55
CA SER A 312 -22.23 17.88 26.25
C SER A 312 -21.81 16.56 25.59
N LEU A 313 -21.19 15.65 26.36
CA LEU A 313 -20.78 14.34 25.87
C LEU A 313 -21.99 13.47 25.53
N ARG A 314 -23.02 13.47 26.38
CA ARG A 314 -24.25 12.70 26.14
C ARG A 314 -24.97 13.12 24.85
N ARG A 315 -25.10 14.43 24.62
CA ARG A 315 -25.68 14.98 23.38
C ARG A 315 -24.86 14.64 22.13
N GLU A 316 -23.52 14.66 22.24
CA GLU A 316 -22.65 14.26 21.12
C GLU A 316 -22.81 12.77 20.80
N MET A 317 -22.89 11.90 21.81
CA MET A 317 -23.16 10.48 21.60
C MET A 317 -24.53 10.23 20.96
N GLU A 318 -25.57 10.96 21.36
CA GLU A 318 -26.91 10.90 20.72
C GLU A 318 -26.85 11.27 19.24
N LYS A 319 -26.13 12.35 18.90
CA LYS A 319 -25.93 12.78 17.51
C LYS A 319 -25.24 11.71 16.68
N GLN A 320 -24.20 11.07 17.22
CA GLN A 320 -23.51 9.98 16.54
C GLN A 320 -24.37 8.72 16.41
N LEU A 321 -25.25 8.45 17.38
CA LEU A 321 -26.22 7.35 17.32
C LEU A 321 -27.38 7.61 16.37
N ALA A 322 -27.66 8.86 16.00
CA ALA A 322 -28.65 9.18 14.97
C ALA A 322 -28.19 8.79 13.55
N ALA A 323 -26.87 8.71 13.33
CA ALA A 323 -26.34 8.23 12.06
C ALA A 323 -26.71 6.74 11.84
N PRO A 324 -27.12 6.34 10.63
CA PRO A 324 -27.47 4.94 10.34
C PRO A 324 -26.25 4.03 10.48
N MET A 325 -26.49 2.74 10.78
CA MET A 325 -25.39 1.76 10.81
C MET A 325 -24.76 1.62 9.44
N LYS A 326 -23.43 1.60 9.42
CA LYS A 326 -22.64 1.48 8.20
C LYS A 326 -22.63 0.05 7.67
N TYR A 327 -22.57 -0.93 8.57
CA TYR A 327 -22.50 -2.35 8.22
C TYR A 327 -23.87 -3.01 8.49
N LYS A 328 -24.53 -3.46 7.42
CA LYS A 328 -25.78 -4.23 7.51
C LYS A 328 -25.45 -5.71 7.59
N LYS A 329 -26.21 -6.45 8.41
CA LYS A 329 -26.14 -7.90 8.46
C LYS A 329 -26.45 -8.44 7.06
N VAL A 330 -25.51 -9.17 6.47
CA VAL A 330 -25.78 -9.94 5.25
C VAL A 330 -26.64 -11.11 5.68
N GLU A 331 -27.94 -11.04 5.41
CA GLU A 331 -28.80 -12.22 5.49
C GLU A 331 -28.36 -13.16 4.37
N VAL A 332 -27.62 -14.20 4.75
CA VAL A 332 -27.43 -15.35 3.87
C VAL A 332 -28.80 -15.99 3.75
N ILE A 333 -29.51 -15.69 2.66
CA ILE A 333 -30.66 -16.48 2.26
C ILE A 333 -30.10 -17.86 1.91
N GLU A 334 -30.14 -18.77 2.88
CA GLU A 334 -30.02 -20.20 2.63
C GLU A 334 -31.20 -20.56 1.74
N ALA A 335 -30.97 -20.57 0.42
CA ALA A 335 -31.88 -21.21 -0.51
C ALA A 335 -31.82 -22.72 -0.23
N GLU A 336 -32.60 -23.17 0.75
CA GLU A 336 -32.88 -24.59 0.97
C GLU A 336 -33.44 -25.16 -0.33
N ALA A 337 -32.66 -26.05 -0.93
CA ALA A 337 -33.08 -26.96 -1.98
C ALA A 337 -34.25 -27.82 -1.45
N LYS A 338 -35.48 -27.39 -1.74
CA LYS A 338 -36.67 -28.24 -1.73
C LYS A 338 -37.18 -28.42 -3.15
N GLU A 339 -36.43 -29.17 -3.94
CA GLU A 339 -36.95 -29.88 -5.11
C GLU A 339 -36.27 -31.24 -5.19
N MET A 340 -36.89 -32.23 -4.54
CA MET A 340 -37.14 -33.57 -5.08
C MET A 340 -38.00 -34.31 -4.06
N ASP A 341 -39.27 -33.92 -4.02
CA ASP A 341 -40.34 -34.79 -3.53
C ASP A 341 -41.49 -34.70 -4.54
N ALA A 342 -41.21 -35.18 -5.75
CA ALA A 342 -42.21 -35.47 -6.77
C ALA A 342 -42.16 -36.97 -7.04
N LYS A 343 -42.96 -37.68 -6.24
CA LYS A 343 -43.81 -38.84 -6.55
C LYS A 343 -43.41 -39.76 -7.73
N PHE A 344 -43.40 -41.06 -7.40
CA PHE A 344 -43.92 -42.21 -8.16
C PHE A 344 -44.50 -41.95 -9.55
#